data_AF-A0A448ZQI7-F1
#
_entry.id   AF-A0A448ZQI7-F1
#
_cell.length_a   1.000
_cell.length_b   1.000
_cell.length_c   1.000
_cell.angle_alpha   90.00
_cell.angle_beta   90.00
_cell.angle_gamma   90.00
#
_symmetry.space_group_name_H-M   'P 1'
#
loop_
_entity.id
_entity.type
_entity.pdbx_description
1 polymer ?
#
loop_
_entity_poly.entity_id
_entity_poly.type
_entity_poly.pdbx_seq_one_letter_code
_entity_poly.pdbx_strand_id
1 'polypeptide(L)'
;MRLSVSDPSLHPARAAKTYAAYRKSRHFRDVRACVERLAADRVRALLETAGAQNGNDNDNDDWHGRQDTVDELFESLQEEAGADEAMSILSRHPEFPRWVERGLEDYLREAQNERIGTGTGSEGASGGGEEAKAPEEPPEEAPGPAGPEEGTPVFMDCYDASEASPDGSSPGPMVPSILGPLAPHRHGGPGKMVEEWELAAHPTTKRILLRDCTSRIARILASERRGHGQPGPRIYVHGTRGTGKSAVLASIVASARKSGCIVMYLPDGDRLRKNGFFVTPSTHPDRAGMFDLQDLSREALEQLADSHATDLEGMVAGRETLEQFFKEAQLEKMYDRLSESAESAAGETTGVSLNDLVGYAREHKKHAPMCYSAVLCHLTKHQTEKKFVLVMDEFNCLFDHHGHYFHMAYDEHVREAIPCHRINLFEPILAAMNLSTQTAEQEEDAAEAGPADSENACTASVVVGTTESHAVRRATTDALTECAERRAAGTADENFHVVEVPRFSSLEADHVLANFEAIGIGKLRLDRGDTLMNPQEVEFLKMASGSVGQKLLDASIL
;
A
#
# COMPACT_ATOMS: atom_id res chain seq x y z
N MET A 1 -7.97 4.83 -18.15
CA MET A 1 -7.81 5.00 -16.70
C MET A 1 -8.65 6.20 -16.28
N ARG A 2 -9.75 5.98 -15.57
CA ARG A 2 -10.53 7.09 -14.99
C ARG A 2 -10.18 7.10 -13.51
N LEU A 3 -9.53 8.16 -13.04
CA LEU A 3 -9.42 8.39 -11.60
C LEU A 3 -10.84 8.58 -11.08
N SER A 4 -11.36 7.62 -10.32
CA SER A 4 -12.64 7.79 -9.63
C SER A 4 -12.43 8.82 -8.53
N VAL A 5 -12.67 10.09 -8.87
CA VAL A 5 -12.76 11.15 -7.87
C VAL A 5 -14.04 10.87 -7.11
N SER A 6 -13.94 10.43 -5.86
CA SER A 6 -15.09 10.36 -4.95
C SER A 6 -15.71 11.76 -4.87
N ASP A 7 -17.04 11.85 -4.76
CA ASP A 7 -17.71 13.11 -4.41
C ASP A 7 -16.96 13.78 -3.25
N PRO A 8 -16.81 15.12 -3.25
CA PRO A 8 -15.99 15.82 -2.27
C PRO A 8 -16.54 15.57 -0.85
N SER A 9 -16.06 14.51 -0.21
CA SER A 9 -16.32 14.23 1.19
C SER A 9 -15.85 15.46 1.98
N LEU A 10 -16.72 15.97 2.88
CA LEU A 10 -16.48 17.13 3.74
C LEU A 10 -15.00 17.30 4.07
N HIS A 11 -14.41 18.34 3.47
CA HIS A 11 -12.98 18.58 3.48
C HIS A 11 -12.48 18.85 4.90
N PRO A 12 -11.42 18.15 5.40
CA PRO A 12 -10.86 18.39 6.72
C PRO A 12 -10.47 19.85 6.94
N ALA A 13 -9.95 20.59 5.95
CA ALA A 13 -9.64 22.01 6.17
C ALA A 13 -10.86 22.96 6.19
N ARG A 14 -12.02 22.58 5.61
CA ARG A 14 -13.22 23.44 5.62
C ARG A 14 -14.11 23.16 6.84
N ALA A 15 -14.10 21.94 7.36
CA ALA A 15 -14.85 21.52 8.54
C ALA A 15 -13.94 20.82 9.58
N ALA A 16 -12.71 21.32 9.76
CA ALA A 16 -11.68 20.72 10.62
C ALA A 16 -12.19 20.43 12.02
N LYS A 17 -12.93 21.40 12.57
CA LYS A 17 -13.54 21.29 13.90
C LYS A 17 -14.58 20.19 13.97
N THR A 18 -15.46 20.08 12.97
CA THR A 18 -16.51 19.06 12.92
C THR A 18 -15.90 17.67 12.76
N TYR A 19 -14.89 17.53 11.90
CA TYR A 19 -14.18 16.28 11.70
C TYR A 19 -13.38 15.87 12.94
N ALA A 20 -12.63 16.81 13.54
CA ALA A 20 -11.89 16.58 14.78
C ALA A 20 -12.84 16.21 15.94
N ALA A 21 -14.00 16.86 16.06
CA ALA A 21 -15.00 16.53 17.07
C ALA A 21 -15.59 15.12 16.86
N TYR A 22 -15.94 14.77 15.61
CA TYR A 22 -16.38 13.43 15.26
C TYR A 22 -15.33 12.37 15.61
N ARG A 23 -14.05 12.64 15.33
CA ARG A 23 -12.92 11.74 15.64
C ARG A 23 -12.68 11.61 17.14
N LYS A 24 -12.65 12.71 17.90
CA LYS A 24 -12.56 12.69 19.37
C LYS A 24 -13.69 11.87 19.99
N SER A 25 -14.92 12.04 19.50
CA SER A 25 -16.09 11.24 19.94
C SER A 25 -15.92 9.75 19.64
N ARG A 26 -15.36 9.40 18.48
CA ARG A 26 -15.11 8.02 18.11
C ARG A 26 -13.99 7.37 18.94
N HIS A 27 -12.84 8.04 19.10
CA HIS A 27 -11.75 7.52 19.95
C HIS A 27 -12.23 7.27 21.38
N PHE A 28 -13.05 8.20 21.92
CA PHE A 28 -13.66 8.01 23.22
C PHE A 28 -14.56 6.76 23.27
N ARG A 29 -15.35 6.49 22.23
CA ARG A 29 -16.19 5.29 22.13
C ARG A 29 -15.35 4.00 22.16
N ASP A 30 -14.25 3.98 21.42
CA ASP A 30 -13.37 2.80 21.35
C ASP A 30 -12.65 2.56 22.69
N VAL A 31 -12.15 3.62 23.33
CA VAL A 31 -11.56 3.54 24.68
C VAL A 31 -12.60 3.08 25.69
N ARG A 32 -13.80 3.64 25.65
CA ARG A 32 -14.90 3.26 26.55
C ARG A 32 -15.25 1.78 26.41
N ALA A 33 -15.39 1.25 25.19
CA ALA A 33 -15.68 -0.17 24.97
C ALA A 33 -14.55 -1.08 25.51
N CYS A 34 -13.29 -0.65 25.42
CA CYS A 34 -12.16 -1.36 26.02
C CYS A 34 -12.23 -1.33 27.55
N VAL A 35 -12.50 -0.17 28.13
CA VAL A 35 -12.67 0.01 29.58
C VAL A 35 -13.81 -0.85 30.11
N GLU A 36 -14.97 -0.84 29.46
CA GLU A 36 -16.12 -1.68 29.84
C GLU A 36 -15.74 -3.17 29.87
N ARG A 37 -15.06 -3.65 28.82
CA ARG A 37 -14.59 -5.03 28.73
C ARG A 37 -13.61 -5.40 29.84
N LEU A 38 -12.62 -4.54 30.13
CA LEU A 38 -11.60 -4.80 31.15
C LEU A 38 -12.13 -4.64 32.59
N ALA A 39 -13.05 -3.69 32.79
CA ALA A 39 -13.60 -3.35 34.09
C ALA A 39 -14.79 -4.22 34.50
N ALA A 40 -15.39 -4.99 33.57
CA ALA A 40 -16.66 -5.67 33.75
C ALA A 40 -16.79 -6.46 35.07
N ASP A 41 -15.82 -7.32 35.36
CA ASP A 41 -15.86 -8.17 36.56
C ASP A 41 -15.56 -7.38 37.85
N ARG A 42 -14.69 -6.37 37.77
CA ARG A 42 -14.28 -5.54 38.92
C ARG A 42 -15.39 -4.58 39.34
N VAL A 43 -16.06 -3.96 38.37
CA VAL A 43 -17.23 -3.12 38.60
C VAL A 43 -18.39 -3.93 39.18
N ARG A 44 -18.61 -5.16 38.70
CA ARG A 44 -19.61 -6.06 39.28
C ARG A 44 -19.31 -6.34 40.77
N ALA A 45 -18.06 -6.69 41.09
CA ALA A 45 -17.64 -6.95 42.46
C ALA A 45 -17.78 -5.71 43.37
N LEU A 46 -17.39 -4.52 42.88
CA LEU A 46 -17.55 -3.24 43.59
C LEU A 46 -19.02 -2.93 43.91
N LEU A 47 -19.92 -3.19 42.97
CA LEU A 47 -21.35 -2.97 43.20
C LEU A 47 -21.89 -4.00 44.20
N GLU A 48 -21.48 -5.27 44.13
CA GLU A 48 -21.89 -6.29 45.09
C GLU A 48 -21.50 -5.93 46.53
N THR A 49 -20.25 -5.50 46.76
CA THR A 49 -19.77 -5.08 48.09
C THR A 49 -20.53 -3.85 48.60
N ALA A 50 -20.73 -2.84 47.74
CA ALA A 50 -21.48 -1.63 48.10
C ALA A 50 -22.94 -1.92 48.46
N GLY A 51 -23.56 -2.92 47.81
CA GLY A 51 -24.94 -3.32 48.13
C GLY A 51 -25.08 -4.06 49.46
N ALA A 52 -24.03 -4.76 49.91
CA ALA A 52 -24.04 -5.49 51.17
C ALA A 52 -23.90 -4.57 52.40
N GLN A 53 -23.32 -3.38 52.24
CA GLN A 53 -23.02 -2.45 53.34
C GLN A 53 -24.12 -1.43 53.65
N ASN A 54 -25.13 -1.24 52.77
CA ASN A 54 -26.22 -0.26 52.93
C ASN A 54 -27.19 -0.50 54.13
N GLY A 55 -26.83 -1.35 55.09
CA GLY A 55 -27.61 -1.64 56.30
C GLY A 55 -27.07 -1.07 57.61
N ASN A 56 -25.97 -0.29 57.60
CA ASN A 56 -25.31 0.16 58.82
C ASN A 56 -24.99 1.67 58.78
N ASP A 57 -25.71 2.46 59.59
CA ASP A 57 -25.79 3.95 59.59
C ASP A 57 -24.49 4.73 59.99
N ASN A 58 -23.30 4.18 59.77
CA ASN A 58 -22.03 4.88 60.08
C ASN A 58 -21.32 5.30 58.77
N ASP A 59 -21.88 6.30 58.10
CA ASP A 59 -21.84 6.51 56.64
C ASP A 59 -20.63 7.30 56.10
N ASN A 60 -19.78 7.90 56.94
CA ASN A 60 -18.73 8.83 56.48
C ASN A 60 -17.36 8.17 56.21
N ASP A 61 -16.98 7.12 56.94
CA ASP A 61 -15.68 6.45 56.74
C ASP A 61 -15.70 5.50 55.53
N ASP A 62 -16.88 5.04 55.09
CA ASP A 62 -17.03 4.08 53.98
C ASP A 62 -16.88 4.75 52.60
N TRP A 63 -17.16 6.05 52.49
CA TRP A 63 -17.06 6.78 51.22
C TRP A 63 -15.61 6.93 50.75
N HIS A 64 -14.69 7.24 51.66
CA HIS A 64 -13.26 7.37 51.33
C HIS A 64 -12.67 6.04 50.84
N GLY A 65 -13.01 4.92 51.47
CA GLY A 65 -12.55 3.60 51.02
C GLY A 65 -13.09 3.22 49.64
N ARG A 66 -14.33 3.61 49.32
CA ARG A 66 -14.91 3.40 47.98
C ARG A 66 -14.21 4.24 46.92
N GLN A 67 -13.87 5.49 47.24
CA GLN A 67 -13.13 6.35 46.33
C GLN A 67 -11.74 5.78 46.04
N ASP A 68 -11.00 5.39 47.09
CA ASP A 68 -9.67 4.79 46.93
C ASP A 68 -9.71 3.54 46.04
N THR A 69 -10.75 2.70 46.17
CA THR A 69 -10.89 1.49 45.34
C THR A 69 -11.22 1.83 43.87
N VAL A 70 -11.96 2.91 43.63
CA VAL A 70 -12.25 3.38 42.25
C VAL A 70 -11.00 3.99 41.62
N ASP A 71 -10.21 4.74 42.39
CA ASP A 71 -8.95 5.32 41.93
C ASP A 71 -7.92 4.22 41.60
N GLU A 72 -7.79 3.19 42.45
CA GLU A 72 -6.97 2.00 42.17
C GLU A 72 -7.44 1.26 40.90
N LEU A 73 -8.76 1.12 40.72
CA LEU A 73 -9.33 0.53 39.52
C LEU A 73 -8.99 1.33 38.27
N PHE A 74 -9.07 2.66 38.35
CA PHE A 74 -8.71 3.56 37.26
C PHE A 74 -7.24 3.42 36.86
N GLU A 75 -6.31 3.47 37.82
CA GLU A 75 -4.87 3.34 37.56
C GLU A 75 -4.54 2.01 36.89
N SER A 76 -5.12 0.91 37.39
CA SER A 76 -4.94 -0.42 36.81
C SER A 76 -5.54 -0.54 35.41
N LEU A 77 -6.72 0.03 35.16
CA LEU A 77 -7.33 0.04 33.83
C LEU A 77 -6.54 0.87 32.83
N GLN A 78 -5.95 1.97 33.26
CA GLN A 78 -5.10 2.79 32.39
C GLN A 78 -3.86 2.01 31.94
N GLU A 79 -3.23 1.25 32.84
CA GLU A 79 -2.08 0.40 32.50
C GLU A 79 -2.49 -0.76 31.58
N GLU A 80 -3.58 -1.47 31.91
CA GLU A 80 -4.06 -2.61 31.13
C GLU A 80 -4.56 -2.22 29.74
N ALA A 81 -5.37 -1.16 29.65
CA ALA A 81 -5.80 -0.61 28.37
C ALA A 81 -4.60 -0.05 27.59
N GLY A 82 -3.55 0.42 28.27
CA GLY A 82 -2.30 0.84 27.65
C GLY A 82 -1.49 -0.30 27.02
N ALA A 83 -1.58 -1.49 27.61
CA ALA A 83 -0.93 -2.72 27.17
C ALA A 83 -1.73 -3.50 26.10
N ASP A 84 -3.01 -3.18 25.93
CA ASP A 84 -3.86 -3.81 24.92
C ASP A 84 -3.38 -3.47 23.49
N GLU A 85 -3.20 -4.51 22.66
CA GLU A 85 -2.65 -4.36 21.31
C GLU A 85 -3.49 -3.40 20.44
N ALA A 86 -4.82 -3.45 20.59
CA ALA A 86 -5.75 -2.59 19.86
C ALA A 86 -5.67 -1.11 20.29
N MET A 87 -5.14 -0.84 21.48
CA MET A 87 -5.02 0.49 22.07
C MET A 87 -3.57 1.02 22.09
N SER A 88 -2.60 0.27 21.58
CA SER A 88 -1.17 0.60 21.62
C SER A 88 -0.79 1.98 21.05
N ILE A 89 -1.59 2.49 20.10
CA ILE A 89 -1.44 3.84 19.52
C ILE A 89 -2.21 4.87 20.36
N LEU A 90 -3.46 4.59 20.70
CA LEU A 90 -4.32 5.51 21.47
C LEU A 90 -3.81 5.73 22.89
N SER A 91 -3.14 4.75 23.50
CA SER A 91 -2.56 4.85 24.84
C SER A 91 -1.44 5.89 24.94
N ARG A 92 -0.86 6.28 23.81
CA ARG A 92 0.15 7.34 23.73
C ARG A 92 -0.47 8.74 23.61
N HIS A 93 -1.78 8.83 23.44
CA HIS A 93 -2.48 10.11 23.28
C HIS A 93 -2.56 10.87 24.63
N PRO A 94 -2.34 12.20 24.66
CA PRO A 94 -2.33 12.96 25.92
C PRO A 94 -3.66 12.92 26.70
N GLU A 95 -4.79 12.85 25.98
CA GLU A 95 -6.14 12.74 26.58
C GLU A 95 -6.51 11.30 26.96
N PHE A 96 -5.66 10.30 26.70
CA PHE A 96 -6.00 8.90 26.96
C PHE A 96 -6.37 8.63 28.43
N PRO A 97 -5.62 9.10 29.44
CA PRO A 97 -6.01 8.93 30.85
C PRO A 97 -7.41 9.47 31.13
N ARG A 98 -7.72 10.65 30.59
CA ARG A 98 -9.02 11.31 30.75
C ARG A 98 -10.15 10.55 30.04
N TRP A 99 -9.87 9.94 28.89
CA TRP A 99 -10.85 9.09 28.20
C TRP A 99 -11.12 7.80 28.97
N VAL A 100 -10.10 7.19 29.57
CA VAL A 100 -10.24 6.01 30.43
C VAL A 100 -11.07 6.35 31.67
N GLU A 101 -10.77 7.46 32.34
CA GLU A 101 -11.49 7.95 33.53
C GLU A 101 -12.97 8.17 33.21
N ARG A 102 -13.25 8.93 32.14
CA ARG A 102 -14.62 9.20 31.69
C ARG A 102 -15.35 7.94 31.26
N GLY A 103 -14.66 7.01 30.58
CA GLY A 103 -15.23 5.74 30.17
C GLY A 103 -15.63 4.87 31.36
N LEU A 104 -14.80 4.84 32.40
CA LEU A 104 -15.08 4.14 33.66
C LEU A 104 -16.25 4.79 34.41
N GLU A 105 -16.28 6.12 34.49
CA GLU A 105 -17.37 6.86 35.12
C GLU A 105 -18.73 6.61 34.43
N ASP A 106 -18.76 6.69 33.09
CA ASP A 106 -19.95 6.39 32.29
C ASP A 106 -20.42 4.95 32.54
N TYR A 107 -19.49 3.98 32.57
CA TYR A 107 -19.82 2.57 32.81
C TYR A 107 -20.34 2.32 34.24
N LEU A 108 -19.72 2.92 35.26
CA LEU A 108 -20.18 2.83 36.65
C LEU A 108 -21.61 3.37 36.82
N ARG A 109 -21.92 4.52 36.19
CA ARG A 109 -23.28 5.08 36.21
C ARG A 109 -24.28 4.17 35.53
N GLU A 110 -23.95 3.62 34.37
CA GLU A 110 -24.83 2.70 33.65
C GLU A 110 -25.10 1.42 34.46
N ALA A 111 -24.06 0.81 35.02
CA ALA A 111 -24.19 -0.38 35.87
C ALA A 111 -25.00 -0.10 37.16
N GLN A 112 -24.87 1.09 37.76
CA GLN A 112 -25.67 1.50 38.90
C GLN A 112 -27.15 1.70 38.52
N ASN A 113 -27.42 2.31 37.38
CA ASN A 113 -28.78 2.52 36.88
C ASN A 113 -29.48 1.20 36.53
N GLU A 114 -28.79 0.24 35.91
CA GLU A 114 -29.33 -1.10 35.62
C GLU A 114 -29.76 -1.83 36.90
N ARG A 115 -28.98 -1.68 37.98
CA ARG A 115 -29.29 -2.29 39.27
C ARG A 115 -30.50 -1.66 39.97
N ILE A 116 -30.68 -0.35 39.83
CA ILE A 116 -31.86 0.35 40.37
C ILE A 116 -33.10 -0.01 39.53
N GLY A 117 -32.96 -0.05 38.20
CA GLY A 117 -34.06 -0.35 37.27
C GLY A 117 -34.60 -1.78 37.37
N THR A 118 -33.76 -2.75 37.74
CA THR A 118 -34.16 -4.16 37.91
C THR A 118 -34.90 -4.45 39.22
N GLY A 119 -34.93 -3.52 40.19
CA GLY A 119 -35.60 -3.69 41.49
C GLY A 119 -37.05 -3.20 41.56
N THR A 120 -37.50 -2.36 40.62
CA THR A 120 -38.86 -1.81 40.59
C THR A 120 -39.62 -2.30 39.37
N GLY A 121 -40.40 -3.37 39.54
CA GLY A 121 -41.49 -3.67 38.63
C GLY A 121 -42.52 -2.55 38.67
N SER A 122 -42.48 -1.64 37.70
CA SER A 122 -43.56 -0.68 37.47
C SER A 122 -43.77 -0.49 35.97
N GLU A 123 -44.90 -1.01 35.52
CA GLU A 123 -45.65 -0.46 34.38
C GLU A 123 -45.83 1.06 34.58
N GLY A 124 -45.68 1.84 33.51
CA GLY A 124 -46.21 3.21 33.46
C GLY A 124 -45.25 4.29 32.96
N ALA A 125 -45.72 4.99 31.93
CA ALA A 125 -45.32 6.34 31.49
C ALA A 125 -44.06 6.48 30.64
N SER A 126 -44.27 6.27 29.34
CA SER A 126 -43.78 7.14 28.27
C SER A 126 -43.72 8.62 28.70
N GLY A 127 -42.52 9.20 28.64
CA GLY A 127 -42.29 10.61 28.96
C GLY A 127 -41.00 11.13 28.32
N GLY A 128 -41.17 11.84 27.20
CA GLY A 128 -40.33 12.94 26.70
C GLY A 128 -38.81 12.84 26.80
N GLY A 129 -38.17 12.30 25.76
CA GLY A 129 -36.76 12.56 25.45
C GLY A 129 -36.66 13.61 24.35
N GLU A 130 -36.07 14.76 24.70
CA GLU A 130 -35.73 15.88 23.81
C GLU A 130 -34.90 15.43 22.60
N GLU A 131 -35.52 15.48 21.41
CA GLU A 131 -34.79 15.49 20.14
C GLU A 131 -34.04 16.81 20.01
N ALA A 132 -32.72 16.75 20.14
CA ALA A 132 -31.82 17.82 19.74
C ALA A 132 -31.95 18.02 18.21
N LYS A 133 -32.73 19.04 17.85
CA LYS A 133 -32.93 19.50 16.47
C LYS A 133 -31.60 20.00 15.91
N ALA A 134 -30.97 19.19 15.05
CA ALA A 134 -29.88 19.63 14.20
C ALA A 134 -30.37 20.79 13.29
N PRO A 135 -29.56 21.84 13.07
CA PRO A 135 -29.95 22.92 12.16
C PRO A 135 -30.00 22.37 10.72
N GLU A 136 -31.19 22.43 10.12
CA GLU A 136 -31.38 22.25 8.67
C GLU A 136 -30.65 23.38 7.94
N GLU A 137 -29.51 23.06 7.33
CA GLU A 137 -28.91 23.90 6.29
C GLU A 137 -29.74 23.79 5.00
N PRO A 138 -29.98 24.91 4.29
CA PRO A 138 -30.71 24.89 3.03
C PRO A 138 -29.94 24.11 1.96
N PRO A 139 -30.63 23.45 1.01
CA PRO A 139 -29.99 22.73 -0.08
C PRO A 139 -29.25 23.72 -0.98
N GLU A 140 -27.93 23.75 -0.85
CA GLU A 140 -27.04 24.43 -1.79
C GLU A 140 -27.13 23.66 -3.12
N GLU A 141 -27.67 24.33 -4.15
CA GLU A 141 -27.72 23.80 -5.51
C GLU A 141 -26.32 23.40 -5.95
N ALA A 142 -26.13 22.10 -6.21
CA ALA A 142 -24.85 21.54 -6.62
C ALA A 142 -24.35 22.27 -7.89
N PRO A 143 -23.23 23.00 -7.82
CA PRO A 143 -22.59 23.51 -9.02
C PRO A 143 -22.16 22.30 -9.87
N GLY A 144 -22.54 22.32 -11.15
CA GLY A 144 -22.07 21.31 -12.10
C GLY A 144 -20.54 21.21 -12.10
N PRO A 145 -19.95 20.09 -12.58
CA PRO A 145 -18.53 19.79 -12.43
C PRO A 145 -17.67 20.83 -13.15
N ALA A 146 -17.33 21.91 -12.43
CA ALA A 146 -16.22 22.76 -12.75
C ALA A 146 -14.98 21.85 -12.77
N GLY A 147 -14.16 21.95 -13.81
CA GLY A 147 -12.85 21.31 -13.80
C GLY A 147 -12.12 21.67 -12.51
N PRO A 148 -11.31 20.76 -11.95
CA PRO A 148 -10.67 20.97 -10.66
C PRO A 148 -9.98 22.35 -10.67
N GLU A 149 -10.45 23.25 -9.80
CA GLU A 149 -9.82 24.55 -9.63
C GLU A 149 -8.33 24.31 -9.36
N GLU A 150 -7.49 24.99 -10.15
CA GLU A 150 -6.04 24.86 -10.13
C GLU A 150 -5.54 24.96 -8.69
N GLY A 151 -5.16 23.81 -8.12
CA GLY A 151 -4.66 23.72 -6.74
C GLY A 151 -5.46 22.83 -5.78
N THR A 152 -6.70 22.43 -6.04
CA THR A 152 -7.40 21.54 -5.08
C THR A 152 -6.75 20.15 -5.07
N PRO A 153 -6.14 19.69 -3.97
CA PRO A 153 -5.52 18.38 -3.94
C PRO A 153 -6.58 17.30 -3.98
N VAL A 154 -6.33 16.31 -4.82
CA VAL A 154 -7.24 15.18 -5.01
C VAL A 154 -6.70 14.01 -4.18
N PHE A 155 -7.57 13.34 -3.43
CA PHE A 155 -7.21 12.13 -2.71
C PHE A 155 -7.88 10.93 -3.37
N MET A 156 -7.17 9.81 -3.42
CA MET A 156 -7.72 8.53 -3.83
C MET A 156 -7.97 7.69 -2.58
N ASP A 157 -9.24 7.38 -2.33
CA ASP A 157 -9.62 6.37 -1.35
C ASP A 157 -9.07 5.02 -1.80
N CYS A 158 -8.26 4.38 -0.96
CA CYS A 158 -7.68 3.07 -1.25
C CYS A 158 -8.40 1.94 -0.51
N TYR A 159 -9.28 2.29 0.42
CA TYR A 159 -10.10 1.36 1.17
C TYR A 159 -11.24 0.80 0.30
N ASP A 160 -11.44 -0.52 0.35
CA ASP A 160 -12.63 -1.18 -0.15
C ASP A 160 -13.47 -1.67 1.04
N ALA A 161 -14.74 -1.28 1.08
CA ALA A 161 -15.67 -1.73 2.12
C ALA A 161 -15.89 -3.25 2.09
N SER A 162 -15.66 -3.90 0.93
CA SER A 162 -15.73 -5.36 0.80
C SER A 162 -14.63 -6.09 1.60
N GLU A 163 -13.52 -5.40 1.92
CA GLU A 163 -12.42 -5.95 2.71
C GLU A 163 -12.66 -5.88 4.23
N ALA A 164 -13.67 -5.13 4.68
CA ALA A 164 -14.06 -5.17 6.09
C ALA A 164 -14.75 -6.50 6.41
N SER A 165 -14.36 -7.12 7.53
CA SER A 165 -15.15 -8.21 8.10
C SER A 165 -16.59 -7.70 8.33
N PRO A 166 -17.63 -8.42 7.86
CA PRO A 166 -19.02 -8.01 8.02
C PRO A 166 -19.40 -7.85 9.50
N ASP A 167 -18.70 -8.55 10.39
CA ASP A 167 -18.94 -8.54 11.82
C ASP A 167 -18.17 -7.42 12.56
N GLY A 168 -17.35 -6.64 11.84
CA GLY A 168 -16.49 -5.59 12.43
C GLY A 168 -15.42 -6.12 13.40
N SER A 169 -15.31 -7.43 13.55
CA SER A 169 -14.49 -8.10 14.57
C SER A 169 -13.01 -8.20 14.25
N SER A 170 -12.65 -8.11 12.96
CA SER A 170 -11.26 -8.06 12.52
C SER A 170 -10.98 -6.69 11.92
N PRO A 171 -9.96 -5.95 12.39
CA PRO A 171 -9.47 -4.81 11.64
C PRO A 171 -9.08 -5.31 10.24
N GLY A 172 -9.61 -4.66 9.19
CA GLY A 172 -9.25 -4.99 7.81
C GLY A 172 -7.73 -4.90 7.59
N PRO A 173 -7.22 -5.37 6.44
CA PRO A 173 -5.79 -5.43 6.21
C PRO A 173 -5.12 -4.06 6.42
N MET A 174 -3.96 -4.08 7.08
CA MET A 174 -3.18 -2.87 7.40
C MET A 174 -2.79 -2.10 6.13
N VAL A 175 -2.52 -2.82 5.05
CA VAL A 175 -2.32 -2.27 3.70
C VAL A 175 -3.53 -2.67 2.86
N PRO A 176 -4.27 -1.73 2.23
CA PRO A 176 -5.39 -2.08 1.37
C PRO A 176 -4.94 -3.02 0.25
N SER A 177 -5.73 -4.04 -0.07
CA SER A 177 -5.31 -5.10 -1.02
C SER A 177 -5.00 -4.55 -2.41
N ILE A 178 -5.67 -3.45 -2.79
CA ILE A 178 -5.46 -2.74 -4.05
C ILE A 178 -4.04 -2.18 -4.20
N LEU A 179 -3.26 -2.14 -3.11
CA LEU A 179 -1.88 -1.68 -3.09
C LEU A 179 -0.90 -2.84 -2.84
N GLY A 180 -1.38 -4.08 -2.78
CA GLY A 180 -0.55 -5.27 -2.72
C GLY A 180 0.50 -5.30 -3.86
N PRO A 181 1.70 -5.85 -3.65
CA PRO A 181 2.11 -6.65 -2.50
C PRO A 181 2.86 -5.84 -1.43
N LEU A 182 2.53 -4.57 -1.24
CA LEU A 182 3.16 -3.76 -0.21
C LEU A 182 2.96 -4.39 1.17
N ALA A 183 4.07 -4.74 1.82
CA ALA A 183 4.08 -5.32 3.15
C ALA A 183 5.02 -4.51 4.05
N PRO A 184 4.73 -4.43 5.36
CA PRO A 184 5.65 -3.82 6.29
C PRO A 184 6.95 -4.62 6.33
N HIS A 185 8.08 -3.93 6.19
CA HIS A 185 9.42 -4.53 6.22
C HIS A 185 10.25 -3.79 7.26
N ARG A 186 10.71 -4.53 8.29
CA ARG A 186 11.43 -3.96 9.45
C ARG A 186 12.81 -3.34 9.11
N HIS A 187 13.34 -3.57 7.91
CA HIS A 187 14.73 -3.26 7.56
C HIS A 187 14.92 -2.50 6.22
N GLY A 188 13.87 -1.94 5.62
CA GLY A 188 13.97 -1.16 4.38
C GLY A 188 12.80 -1.36 3.40
N GLY A 189 12.87 -0.74 2.22
CA GLY A 189 11.89 -0.88 1.14
C GLY A 189 10.65 0.02 1.30
N PRO A 190 9.46 -0.39 0.78
CA PRO A 190 8.21 0.36 0.91
C PRO A 190 7.73 0.53 2.36
N GLY A 191 8.42 -0.09 3.32
CA GLY A 191 8.09 -0.12 4.74
C GLY A 191 7.77 1.26 5.32
N LYS A 192 8.42 2.34 4.89
CA LYS A 192 8.11 3.71 5.39
C LYS A 192 6.75 4.26 4.95
N MET A 193 6.28 3.87 3.76
CA MET A 193 4.93 4.22 3.33
C MET A 193 3.90 3.35 4.06
N VAL A 194 4.26 2.10 4.36
CA VAL A 194 3.43 1.23 5.21
C VAL A 194 3.37 1.77 6.64
N GLU A 195 4.48 2.29 7.19
CA GLU A 195 4.52 2.99 8.49
C GLU A 195 3.55 4.17 8.51
N GLU A 196 3.46 4.98 7.44
CA GLU A 196 2.48 6.07 7.35
C GLU A 196 1.03 5.54 7.47
N TRP A 197 0.74 4.37 6.91
CA TRP A 197 -0.59 3.76 7.00
C TRP A 197 -0.83 3.02 8.31
N GLU A 198 0.21 2.50 8.96
CA GLU A 198 0.18 2.00 10.33
C GLU A 198 -0.14 3.12 11.31
N LEU A 199 0.46 4.28 11.09
CA LEU A 199 0.24 5.49 11.88
C LEU A 199 -1.11 6.15 11.57
N ALA A 200 -1.74 5.83 10.44
CA ALA A 200 -3.08 6.28 10.14
C ALA A 200 -4.06 5.64 11.13
N ALA A 201 -4.57 6.45 12.06
CA ALA A 201 -5.46 5.99 13.13
C ALA A 201 -6.81 5.39 12.68
N HIS A 202 -7.08 5.24 11.37
CA HIS A 202 -8.27 4.51 10.93
C HIS A 202 -8.09 3.73 9.60
N PRO A 203 -8.53 2.46 9.52
CA PRO A 203 -8.43 1.64 8.31
C PRO A 203 -9.14 2.23 7.09
N THR A 204 -10.28 2.89 7.29
CA THR A 204 -11.11 3.43 6.20
C THR A 204 -10.68 4.82 5.72
N THR A 205 -9.72 5.47 6.39
CA THR A 205 -9.20 6.78 5.99
C THR A 205 -7.89 6.67 5.23
N LYS A 206 -7.52 5.45 4.80
CA LYS A 206 -6.34 5.19 4.00
C LYS A 206 -6.52 5.78 2.60
N ARG A 207 -6.03 7.01 2.47
CA ARG A 207 -6.09 7.83 1.28
C ARG A 207 -4.68 8.13 0.81
N ILE A 208 -4.48 8.18 -0.50
CA ILE A 208 -3.23 8.68 -1.06
C ILE A 208 -3.50 10.01 -1.76
N LEU A 209 -2.66 10.99 -1.49
CA LEU A 209 -2.66 12.26 -2.21
C LEU A 209 -2.26 12.02 -3.68
N LEU A 210 -3.18 12.30 -4.59
CA LEU A 210 -2.92 12.29 -6.02
C LEU A 210 -2.27 13.61 -6.42
N ARG A 211 -0.99 13.50 -6.77
CA ARG A 211 -0.15 14.61 -7.20
C ARG A 211 -0.29 14.86 -8.70
N ASP A 212 0.16 16.01 -9.17
CA ASP A 212 0.18 16.32 -10.61
C ASP A 212 1.03 15.33 -11.41
N CYS A 213 2.16 14.88 -10.85
CA CYS A 213 2.99 13.84 -11.47
C CYS A 213 2.24 12.50 -11.58
N THR A 214 1.49 12.10 -10.56
CA THR A 214 0.63 10.91 -10.60
C THR A 214 -0.45 11.05 -11.68
N SER A 215 -1.10 12.22 -11.75
CA SER A 215 -2.09 12.52 -12.79
C SER A 215 -1.48 12.48 -14.20
N ARG A 216 -0.26 12.98 -14.36
CA ARG A 216 0.48 12.92 -15.64
C ARG A 216 0.76 11.47 -16.06
N ILE A 217 1.26 10.64 -15.15
CA ILE A 217 1.52 9.21 -15.43
C ILE A 217 0.21 8.50 -15.82
N ALA A 218 -0.87 8.71 -15.05
CA ALA A 218 -2.17 8.12 -15.35
C ALA A 218 -2.73 8.56 -16.72
N ARG A 219 -2.52 9.83 -17.11
CA ARG A 219 -2.89 10.32 -18.45
C ARG A 219 -2.07 9.67 -19.56
N ILE A 220 -0.77 9.49 -19.36
CA ILE A 220 0.09 8.79 -20.33
C ILE A 220 -0.44 7.36 -20.54
N LEU A 221 -0.64 6.60 -19.45
CA LEU A 221 -1.20 5.24 -19.49
C LEU A 221 -2.61 5.18 -20.11
N ALA A 222 -3.42 6.23 -19.93
CA ALA A 222 -4.75 6.31 -20.51
C ALA A 222 -4.73 6.70 -22.00
N SER A 223 -3.76 7.50 -22.44
CA SER A 223 -3.62 8.02 -23.80
C SER A 223 -3.17 6.97 -24.81
N GLU A 224 -2.60 5.87 -24.32
CA GLU A 224 -2.28 4.69 -25.11
C GLU A 224 -3.51 4.24 -25.90
N ARG A 225 -3.43 4.44 -27.22
CA ARG A 225 -4.48 4.11 -28.18
C ARG A 225 -4.61 2.59 -28.20
N ARG A 226 -5.84 2.08 -28.23
CA ARG A 226 -6.15 0.64 -28.36
C ARG A 226 -5.85 0.12 -29.78
N GLY A 227 -4.71 0.48 -30.37
CA GLY A 227 -4.22 -0.12 -31.60
C GLY A 227 -3.55 -1.45 -31.27
N HIS A 228 -4.02 -2.55 -31.85
CA HIS A 228 -3.38 -3.85 -31.70
C HIS A 228 -1.90 -3.76 -32.09
N GLY A 229 -1.02 -4.21 -31.19
CA GLY A 229 0.43 -4.31 -31.45
C GLY A 229 1.24 -3.03 -31.30
N GLN A 230 0.68 -1.92 -30.80
CA GLN A 230 1.50 -0.77 -30.44
C GLN A 230 2.25 -1.05 -29.12
N PRO A 231 3.54 -0.66 -29.01
CA PRO A 231 4.28 -0.82 -27.77
C PRO A 231 3.67 0.06 -26.69
N GLY A 232 3.64 -0.46 -25.47
CA GLY A 232 3.10 0.30 -24.34
C GLY A 232 4.02 1.47 -23.94
N PRO A 233 3.48 2.49 -23.26
CA PRO A 233 4.29 3.58 -22.72
C PRO A 233 5.30 3.06 -21.69
N ARG A 234 6.51 3.63 -21.74
CA ARG A 234 7.61 3.35 -20.83
C ARG A 234 7.90 4.60 -20.02
N ILE A 235 7.75 4.51 -18.71
CA ILE A 235 7.74 5.68 -17.83
C ILE A 235 8.82 5.52 -16.78
N TYR A 236 9.83 6.39 -16.83
CA TYR A 236 10.90 6.48 -15.85
C TYR A 236 10.59 7.60 -14.84
N VAL A 237 10.41 7.21 -13.57
CA VAL A 237 10.05 8.09 -12.47
C VAL A 237 11.28 8.35 -11.59
N HIS A 238 11.65 9.62 -11.45
CA HIS A 238 12.82 10.02 -10.65
C HIS A 238 12.50 11.23 -9.77
N GLY A 239 13.45 11.63 -8.93
CA GLY A 239 13.31 12.76 -8.01
C GLY A 239 14.17 12.59 -6.77
N THR A 240 14.37 13.66 -6.02
CA THR A 240 15.24 13.64 -4.83
C THR A 240 14.76 12.68 -3.73
N ARG A 241 15.67 12.28 -2.82
CA ARG A 241 15.36 11.43 -1.67
C ARG A 241 14.20 11.97 -0.84
N GLY A 242 13.21 11.13 -0.58
CA GLY A 242 12.08 11.44 0.29
C GLY A 242 10.93 12.24 -0.33
N THR A 243 10.94 12.50 -1.65
CA THR A 243 9.83 13.21 -2.33
C THR A 243 8.56 12.39 -2.54
N GLY A 244 8.56 11.09 -2.21
CA GLY A 244 7.38 10.23 -2.33
C GLY A 244 7.27 9.46 -3.66
N LYS A 245 8.39 9.09 -4.29
CA LYS A 245 8.41 8.26 -5.52
C LYS A 245 7.62 6.96 -5.36
N SER A 246 7.85 6.22 -4.27
CA SER A 246 7.13 4.99 -3.94
C SER A 246 5.62 5.22 -3.80
N ALA A 247 5.22 6.33 -3.18
CA ALA A 247 3.80 6.71 -3.04
C ALA A 247 3.14 7.03 -4.39
N VAL A 248 3.88 7.67 -5.30
CA VAL A 248 3.42 7.91 -6.68
C VAL A 248 3.22 6.57 -7.40
N LEU A 249 4.18 5.65 -7.36
CA LEU A 249 4.05 4.33 -7.98
C LEU A 249 2.88 3.53 -7.40
N ALA A 250 2.74 3.49 -6.08
CA ALA A 250 1.64 2.82 -5.40
C ALA A 250 0.28 3.42 -5.81
N SER A 251 0.19 4.75 -5.93
CA SER A 251 -1.01 5.42 -6.45
C SER A 251 -1.36 4.99 -7.88
N ILE A 252 -0.34 4.80 -8.73
CA ILE A 252 -0.54 4.34 -10.10
C ILE A 252 -1.01 2.88 -10.13
N VAL A 253 -0.45 2.02 -9.28
CA VAL A 253 -0.89 0.62 -9.13
C VAL A 253 -2.36 0.58 -8.73
N ALA A 254 -2.75 1.31 -7.67
CA ALA A 254 -4.14 1.32 -7.23
C ALA A 254 -5.08 1.89 -8.29
N SER A 255 -4.72 3.00 -8.93
CA SER A 255 -5.50 3.58 -10.03
C SER A 255 -5.66 2.61 -11.21
N ALA A 256 -4.63 1.82 -11.52
CA ALA A 256 -4.63 0.87 -12.62
C ALA A 256 -5.57 -0.29 -12.33
N ARG A 257 -5.49 -0.85 -11.11
CA ARG A 257 -6.40 -1.89 -10.63
C ARG A 257 -7.85 -1.42 -10.62
N LYS A 258 -8.14 -0.22 -10.09
CA LYS A 258 -9.50 0.37 -10.15
C LYS A 258 -10.02 0.54 -11.58
N SER A 259 -9.11 0.70 -12.54
CA SER A 259 -9.46 0.82 -13.96
C SER A 259 -9.62 -0.52 -14.68
N GLY A 260 -9.48 -1.65 -13.97
CA GLY A 260 -9.56 -3.00 -14.53
C GLY A 260 -8.31 -3.43 -15.32
N CYS A 261 -7.17 -2.80 -15.08
CA CYS A 261 -5.89 -3.25 -15.64
C CYS A 261 -5.31 -4.38 -14.79
N ILE A 262 -4.64 -5.34 -15.43
CA ILE A 262 -3.79 -6.31 -14.73
C ILE A 262 -2.47 -5.62 -14.39
N VAL A 263 -2.08 -5.66 -13.12
CA VAL A 263 -0.88 -4.97 -12.64
C VAL A 263 0.05 -5.97 -11.97
N MET A 264 1.28 -6.03 -12.47
CA MET A 264 2.37 -6.69 -11.78
C MET A 264 3.23 -5.64 -11.08
N TYR A 265 3.22 -5.61 -9.75
CA TYR A 265 3.94 -4.62 -8.96
C TYR A 265 5.11 -5.25 -8.19
N LEU A 266 6.31 -4.74 -8.41
CA LEU A 266 7.56 -5.12 -7.75
C LEU A 266 8.04 -3.96 -6.86
N PRO A 267 7.58 -3.85 -5.60
CA PRO A 267 7.79 -2.66 -4.77
C PRO A 267 9.19 -2.54 -4.13
N ASP A 268 10.03 -3.57 -4.21
CA ASP A 268 11.30 -3.62 -3.47
C ASP A 268 12.43 -4.19 -4.33
N GLY A 269 12.95 -3.37 -5.23
CA GLY A 269 14.07 -3.74 -6.11
C GLY A 269 15.36 -4.10 -5.35
N ASP A 270 15.63 -3.48 -4.20
CA ASP A 270 16.80 -3.80 -3.37
C ASP A 270 16.67 -5.19 -2.73
N ARG A 271 15.51 -5.56 -2.20
CA ARG A 271 15.24 -6.92 -1.71
C ARG A 271 15.35 -7.93 -2.85
N LEU A 272 14.71 -7.63 -3.98
CA LEU A 272 14.71 -8.53 -5.13
C LEU A 272 16.13 -8.77 -5.67
N ARG A 273 17.05 -7.80 -5.62
CA ARG A 273 18.44 -8.03 -6.06
C ARG A 273 19.29 -8.79 -5.04
N LYS A 274 18.91 -8.81 -3.75
CA LYS A 274 19.72 -9.36 -2.64
C LYS A 274 19.25 -10.71 -2.14
N ASN A 275 17.93 -10.96 -2.14
CA ASN A 275 17.31 -12.05 -1.37
C ASN A 275 16.94 -13.30 -2.18
N GLY A 276 17.46 -13.45 -3.40
CA GLY A 276 17.35 -14.71 -4.14
C GLY A 276 18.38 -15.73 -3.64
N PHE A 277 18.02 -16.50 -2.59
CA PHE A 277 18.94 -17.49 -1.99
C PHE A 277 19.40 -18.58 -2.97
N PHE A 278 18.60 -18.89 -4.00
CA PHE A 278 18.87 -19.97 -4.94
C PHE A 278 18.76 -19.46 -6.38
N VAL A 279 19.91 -19.32 -7.03
CA VAL A 279 20.04 -19.04 -8.45
C VAL A 279 20.43 -20.32 -9.19
N THR A 280 19.70 -20.67 -10.25
CA THR A 280 20.01 -21.84 -11.09
C THR A 280 20.14 -21.43 -12.55
N PRO A 281 21.03 -22.02 -13.35
CA PRO A 281 21.03 -21.79 -14.79
C PRO A 281 19.69 -22.20 -15.40
N SER A 282 19.21 -21.43 -16.37
CA SER A 282 18.02 -21.77 -17.14
C SER A 282 18.17 -23.15 -17.75
N THR A 283 17.12 -23.97 -17.63
CA THR A 283 17.16 -25.32 -18.19
C THR A 283 16.94 -25.32 -19.71
N HIS A 284 16.35 -24.26 -20.27
CA HIS A 284 15.97 -24.17 -21.68
C HIS A 284 17.18 -23.88 -22.59
N PRO A 285 17.39 -24.65 -23.68
CA PRO A 285 18.57 -24.48 -24.54
C PRO A 285 18.65 -23.10 -25.21
N ASP A 286 17.52 -22.54 -25.64
CA ASP A 286 17.49 -21.22 -26.32
C ASP A 286 17.72 -20.05 -25.37
N ARG A 287 17.75 -20.30 -24.05
CA ARG A 287 18.07 -19.31 -23.02
C ARG A 287 19.39 -19.63 -22.33
N ALA A 288 20.36 -20.17 -23.08
CA ALA A 288 21.70 -20.43 -22.59
C ALA A 288 22.32 -19.13 -22.03
N GLY A 289 22.86 -19.21 -20.81
CA GLY A 289 23.43 -18.06 -20.11
C GLY A 289 22.44 -17.22 -19.29
N MET A 290 21.15 -17.54 -19.32
CA MET A 290 20.15 -16.99 -18.41
C MET A 290 20.10 -17.76 -17.09
N PHE A 291 19.67 -17.09 -16.03
CA PHE A 291 19.58 -17.62 -14.68
C PHE A 291 18.20 -17.39 -14.08
N ASP A 292 17.79 -18.34 -13.24
CA ASP A 292 16.47 -18.46 -12.65
C ASP A 292 16.52 -18.23 -11.13
N LEU A 293 15.58 -17.41 -10.63
CA LEU A 293 15.34 -17.21 -9.21
C LEU A 293 14.00 -17.84 -8.83
N GLN A 294 14.04 -19.11 -8.41
CA GLN A 294 12.85 -19.94 -8.21
C GLN A 294 11.88 -19.36 -7.16
N ASP A 295 12.39 -18.95 -6.00
CA ASP A 295 11.56 -18.40 -4.91
C ASP A 295 10.90 -17.08 -5.32
N LEU A 296 11.68 -16.14 -5.87
CA LEU A 296 11.18 -14.82 -6.22
C LEU A 296 10.24 -14.87 -7.42
N SER A 297 10.45 -15.78 -8.38
CA SER A 297 9.52 -15.96 -9.50
C SER A 297 8.18 -16.53 -9.02
N ARG A 298 8.21 -17.47 -8.07
CA ARG A 298 6.98 -17.98 -7.43
C ARG A 298 6.27 -16.89 -6.66
N GLU A 299 6.99 -16.15 -5.83
CA GLU A 299 6.43 -15.03 -5.04
C GLU A 299 5.77 -14.00 -5.95
N ALA A 300 6.41 -13.63 -7.06
CA ALA A 300 5.88 -12.68 -8.03
C ALA A 300 4.59 -13.17 -8.70
N LEU A 301 4.48 -14.48 -8.99
CA LEU A 301 3.24 -15.09 -9.51
C LEU A 301 2.14 -15.18 -8.46
N GLU A 302 2.48 -15.50 -7.20
CA GLU A 302 1.53 -15.51 -6.09
C GLU A 302 0.93 -14.11 -5.88
N GLN A 303 1.77 -13.07 -5.88
CA GLN A 303 1.32 -11.68 -5.76
C GLN A 303 0.41 -11.25 -6.92
N LEU A 304 0.70 -11.73 -8.14
CA LEU A 304 -0.15 -11.51 -9.31
C LEU A 304 -1.52 -12.20 -9.13
N ALA A 305 -1.55 -13.47 -8.71
CA ALA A 305 -2.80 -14.18 -8.47
C ALA A 305 -3.61 -13.58 -7.32
N ASP A 306 -2.97 -13.22 -6.20
CA ASP A 306 -3.64 -12.59 -5.06
C ASP A 306 -4.37 -11.30 -5.46
N SER A 307 -3.81 -10.56 -6.42
CA SER A 307 -4.36 -9.28 -6.88
C SER A 307 -5.31 -9.41 -8.08
N HIS A 308 -5.16 -10.46 -8.91
CA HIS A 308 -5.74 -10.54 -10.25
C HIS A 308 -6.25 -11.94 -10.65
N ALA A 309 -6.45 -12.89 -9.72
CA ALA A 309 -6.92 -14.25 -10.05
C ALA A 309 -8.21 -14.25 -10.89
N THR A 310 -9.18 -13.41 -10.52
CA THR A 310 -10.43 -13.22 -11.27
C THR A 310 -10.20 -12.56 -12.62
N ASP A 311 -9.19 -11.70 -12.72
CA ASP A 311 -8.86 -11.04 -13.97
C ASP A 311 -8.20 -11.95 -15.00
N LEU A 312 -7.52 -13.00 -14.52
CA LEU A 312 -6.84 -14.02 -15.32
C LEU A 312 -7.77 -15.16 -15.75
N GLU A 313 -9.01 -15.21 -15.25
CA GLU A 313 -10.00 -16.22 -15.66
C GLU A 313 -10.27 -16.15 -17.16
N GLY A 314 -10.23 -17.31 -17.83
CA GLY A 314 -10.42 -17.42 -19.27
C GLY A 314 -9.17 -17.12 -20.12
N MET A 315 -8.10 -16.60 -19.53
CA MET A 315 -6.83 -16.39 -20.25
C MET A 315 -6.05 -17.71 -20.34
N VAL A 316 -5.59 -18.06 -21.54
CA VAL A 316 -4.93 -19.32 -21.84
C VAL A 316 -3.60 -19.08 -22.54
N ALA A 317 -2.51 -19.58 -21.95
CA ALA A 317 -1.22 -19.64 -22.63
C ALA A 317 -1.23 -20.77 -23.66
N GLY A 318 -1.05 -20.42 -24.92
CA GLY A 318 -0.94 -21.40 -26.01
C GLY A 318 0.33 -22.24 -25.88
N ARG A 319 0.28 -23.45 -26.42
CA ARG A 319 1.44 -24.36 -26.47
C ARG A 319 2.70 -23.71 -27.06
N GLU A 320 2.56 -22.87 -28.08
CA GLU A 320 3.68 -22.11 -28.68
C GLU A 320 4.38 -21.20 -27.66
N THR A 321 3.62 -20.48 -26.83
CA THR A 321 4.20 -19.64 -25.76
C THR A 321 4.91 -20.48 -24.71
N LEU A 322 4.36 -21.66 -24.38
CA LEU A 322 4.92 -22.56 -23.38
C LEU A 322 6.21 -23.23 -23.85
N GLU A 323 6.28 -23.65 -25.13
CA GLU A 323 7.46 -24.27 -25.74
C GLU A 323 8.67 -23.32 -25.81
N GLN A 324 8.48 -22.01 -25.69
CA GLN A 324 9.60 -21.05 -25.59
C GLN A 324 10.36 -21.14 -24.26
N PHE A 325 9.73 -21.70 -23.21
CA PHE A 325 10.28 -21.69 -21.85
C PHE A 325 10.45 -23.08 -21.26
N PHE A 326 9.65 -24.06 -21.69
CA PHE A 326 9.68 -25.43 -21.19
C PHE A 326 10.23 -26.39 -22.24
N LYS A 327 10.97 -27.41 -21.78
CA LYS A 327 11.26 -28.58 -22.61
C LYS A 327 10.01 -29.41 -22.81
N GLU A 328 9.93 -30.11 -23.94
CA GLU A 328 8.82 -31.01 -24.26
C GLU A 328 8.50 -32.00 -23.12
N ALA A 329 9.52 -32.68 -22.57
CA ALA A 329 9.34 -33.60 -21.44
C ALA A 329 8.90 -32.94 -20.12
N GLN A 330 9.08 -31.62 -19.96
CA GLN A 330 8.55 -30.86 -18.82
C GLN A 330 7.09 -30.47 -19.08
N LEU A 331 6.75 -30.13 -20.32
CA LEU A 331 5.38 -29.85 -20.73
C LEU A 331 4.48 -31.07 -20.58
N GLU A 332 4.91 -32.24 -21.07
CA GLU A 332 4.17 -33.50 -20.91
C GLU A 332 3.82 -33.75 -19.43
N LYS A 333 4.81 -33.66 -18.54
CA LYS A 333 4.59 -33.83 -17.10
C LYS A 333 3.68 -32.78 -16.47
N MET A 334 3.67 -31.56 -17.00
CA MET A 334 2.77 -30.51 -16.56
C MET A 334 1.34 -30.81 -17.00
N TYR A 335 1.14 -31.18 -18.27
CA TYR A 335 -0.17 -31.57 -18.80
C TYR A 335 -0.73 -32.81 -18.10
N ASP A 336 0.09 -33.83 -17.85
CA ASP A 336 -0.33 -35.04 -17.13
C ASP A 336 -0.91 -34.66 -15.76
N ARG A 337 -0.21 -33.82 -14.99
CA ARG A 337 -0.65 -33.38 -13.66
C ARG A 337 -1.91 -32.50 -13.69
N LEU A 338 -2.00 -31.58 -14.64
CA LEU A 338 -3.17 -30.74 -14.79
C LEU A 338 -4.39 -31.53 -15.27
N SER A 339 -4.18 -32.60 -16.04
CA SER A 339 -5.25 -33.51 -16.46
C SER A 339 -5.79 -34.36 -15.31
N GLU A 340 -4.95 -34.70 -14.33
CA GLU A 340 -5.36 -35.43 -13.12
C GLU A 340 -6.24 -34.57 -12.19
N SER A 341 -6.03 -33.24 -12.15
CA SER A 341 -6.86 -32.34 -11.34
C SER A 341 -8.15 -31.91 -12.05
N ALA A 342 -8.14 -31.85 -13.39
CA ALA A 342 -9.28 -31.46 -14.20
C ALA A 342 -10.20 -32.66 -14.50
N GLU A 343 -11.01 -33.07 -13.53
CA GLU A 343 -11.93 -34.24 -13.62
C GLU A 343 -12.98 -34.20 -14.76
N SER A 344 -12.99 -33.23 -15.70
CA SER A 344 -14.16 -33.04 -16.60
C SER A 344 -13.95 -32.44 -18.00
N ALA A 345 -12.74 -32.22 -18.51
CA ALA A 345 -12.57 -31.61 -19.84
C ALA A 345 -11.86 -32.52 -20.85
N ALA A 346 -12.58 -33.51 -21.38
CA ALA A 346 -12.10 -34.43 -22.42
C ALA A 346 -12.07 -33.80 -23.83
N GLY A 347 -11.48 -32.61 -23.96
CA GLY A 347 -11.21 -31.95 -25.24
C GLY A 347 -9.72 -31.65 -25.39
N GLU A 348 -9.16 -31.81 -26.59
CA GLU A 348 -7.80 -31.37 -26.94
C GLU A 348 -7.68 -29.85 -26.80
N THR A 349 -7.53 -29.34 -25.57
CA THR A 349 -7.21 -27.94 -25.35
C THR A 349 -5.71 -27.75 -25.56
N THR A 350 -5.34 -27.00 -26.60
CA THR A 350 -3.95 -26.72 -27.01
C THR A 350 -3.23 -25.70 -26.12
N GLY A 351 -3.68 -25.49 -24.89
CA GLY A 351 -3.13 -24.48 -23.98
C GLY A 351 -3.52 -24.71 -22.53
N VAL A 352 -2.90 -23.94 -21.65
CA VAL A 352 -3.06 -24.02 -20.19
C VAL A 352 -3.58 -22.69 -19.67
N SER A 353 -4.57 -22.69 -18.77
CA SER A 353 -5.06 -21.44 -18.18
C SER A 353 -3.95 -20.75 -17.38
N LEU A 354 -3.93 -19.42 -17.36
CA LEU A 354 -2.91 -18.70 -16.59
C LEU A 354 -3.02 -18.99 -15.09
N ASN A 355 -4.23 -19.18 -14.56
CA ASN A 355 -4.46 -19.56 -13.17
C ASN A 355 -3.89 -20.95 -12.85
N ASP A 356 -4.03 -21.92 -13.77
CA ASP A 356 -3.44 -23.25 -13.59
C ASP A 356 -1.91 -23.20 -13.62
N LEU A 357 -1.31 -22.36 -14.48
CA LEU A 357 0.14 -22.14 -14.50
C LEU A 357 0.65 -21.54 -13.17
N VAL A 358 -0.09 -20.60 -12.60
CA VAL A 358 0.25 -20.02 -11.29
C VAL A 358 0.11 -21.06 -10.18
N GLY A 359 -0.98 -21.84 -10.19
CA GLY A 359 -1.18 -22.96 -9.26
C GLY A 359 -0.05 -23.99 -9.34
N TYR A 360 0.33 -24.37 -10.56
CA TYR A 360 1.45 -25.28 -10.81
C TYR A 360 2.80 -24.72 -10.30
N ALA A 361 3.05 -23.42 -10.49
CA ALA A 361 4.25 -22.76 -9.99
C ALA A 361 4.33 -22.75 -8.46
N ARG A 362 3.18 -22.61 -7.78
CA ARG A 362 3.05 -22.66 -6.32
C ARG A 362 3.46 -24.03 -5.77
N GLU A 363 3.00 -25.10 -6.42
CA GLU A 363 3.30 -26.49 -6.03
C GLU A 363 4.70 -26.94 -6.46
N HIS A 364 5.22 -26.39 -7.56
CA HIS A 364 6.47 -26.83 -8.18
C HIS A 364 7.43 -25.67 -8.37
N LYS A 365 8.03 -25.24 -7.26
CA LYS A 365 9.05 -24.19 -7.18
C LYS A 365 10.13 -24.24 -8.27
N LYS A 366 10.60 -25.43 -8.66
CA LYS A 366 11.61 -25.59 -9.73
C LYS A 366 11.15 -25.08 -11.10
N HIS A 367 9.84 -25.08 -11.35
CA HIS A 367 9.24 -24.66 -12.60
C HIS A 367 8.67 -23.23 -12.56
N ALA A 368 8.64 -22.61 -11.38
CA ALA A 368 8.12 -21.25 -11.20
C ALA A 368 8.74 -20.19 -12.14
N PRO A 369 10.07 -20.20 -12.43
CA PRO A 369 10.65 -19.25 -13.40
C PRO A 369 10.14 -19.42 -14.83
N MET A 370 9.87 -20.65 -15.24
CA MET A 370 9.33 -20.96 -16.58
C MET A 370 7.86 -20.55 -16.66
N CYS A 371 7.06 -20.87 -15.63
CA CYS A 371 5.68 -20.39 -15.49
C CYS A 371 5.63 -18.86 -15.51
N TYR A 372 6.53 -18.20 -14.77
CA TYR A 372 6.64 -16.74 -14.71
C TYR A 372 6.88 -16.15 -16.10
N SER A 373 7.89 -16.66 -16.80
CA SER A 373 8.23 -16.20 -18.15
C SER A 373 7.09 -16.42 -19.14
N ALA A 374 6.40 -17.57 -19.06
CA ALA A 374 5.26 -17.89 -19.93
C ALA A 374 4.05 -16.98 -19.67
N VAL A 375 3.67 -16.78 -18.41
CA VAL A 375 2.58 -15.88 -18.00
C VAL A 375 2.88 -14.46 -18.47
N LEU A 376 4.09 -13.98 -18.21
CA LEU A 376 4.48 -12.63 -18.60
C LEU A 376 4.56 -12.46 -20.12
N CYS A 377 5.12 -13.42 -20.85
CA CYS A 377 5.13 -13.42 -22.31
C CYS A 377 3.70 -13.37 -22.88
N HIS A 378 2.77 -14.15 -22.32
CA HIS A 378 1.36 -14.08 -22.70
C HIS A 378 0.75 -12.69 -22.44
N LEU A 379 0.91 -12.14 -21.24
CA LEU A 379 0.37 -10.84 -20.86
C LEU A 379 0.99 -9.67 -21.63
N THR A 380 2.25 -9.80 -22.07
CA THR A 380 3.00 -8.75 -22.77
C THR A 380 2.96 -8.82 -24.29
N LYS A 381 2.58 -9.97 -24.88
CA LYS A 381 2.59 -10.16 -26.35
C LYS A 381 1.26 -10.61 -26.92
N HIS A 382 0.51 -11.45 -26.22
CA HIS A 382 -0.64 -12.17 -26.78
C HIS A 382 -1.98 -11.67 -26.28
N GLN A 383 -2.04 -11.18 -25.05
CA GLN A 383 -3.26 -10.72 -24.43
C GLN A 383 -3.67 -9.35 -25.02
N THR A 384 -4.97 -9.19 -25.36
CA THR A 384 -5.51 -7.92 -25.89
C THR A 384 -6.76 -7.43 -25.16
N GLU A 385 -7.31 -8.20 -24.24
CA GLU A 385 -8.60 -7.92 -23.60
C GLU A 385 -8.51 -6.85 -22.51
N LYS A 386 -7.48 -6.93 -21.66
CA LYS A 386 -7.23 -6.06 -20.51
C LYS A 386 -5.81 -5.53 -20.56
N LYS A 387 -5.62 -4.23 -20.35
CA LYS A 387 -4.27 -3.64 -20.33
C LYS A 387 -3.41 -4.28 -19.23
N PHE A 388 -2.17 -4.60 -19.56
CA PHE A 388 -1.18 -5.09 -18.62
C PHE A 388 -0.15 -3.99 -18.30
N VAL A 389 0.09 -3.76 -17.01
CA VAL A 389 1.02 -2.73 -16.51
C VAL A 389 2.04 -3.38 -15.59
N LEU A 390 3.32 -3.24 -15.92
CA LEU A 390 4.44 -3.65 -15.08
C LEU A 390 4.97 -2.44 -14.31
N VAL A 391 4.95 -2.50 -12.98
CA VAL A 391 5.42 -1.41 -12.12
C VAL A 391 6.56 -1.92 -11.24
N MET A 392 7.67 -1.20 -11.19
CA MET A 392 8.79 -1.52 -10.30
C MET A 392 9.30 -0.30 -9.55
N ASP A 393 9.47 -0.43 -8.25
CA ASP A 393 10.17 0.56 -7.44
C ASP A 393 11.65 0.16 -7.27
N GLU A 394 12.49 1.13 -6.94
CA GLU A 394 13.93 0.95 -6.72
C GLU A 394 14.67 0.33 -7.92
N PHE A 395 14.26 0.67 -9.14
CA PHE A 395 14.79 0.12 -10.38
C PHE A 395 16.30 0.31 -10.56
N ASN A 396 16.84 1.44 -10.10
CA ASN A 396 18.28 1.72 -10.15
C ASN A 396 19.11 0.75 -9.29
N CYS A 397 18.52 0.05 -8.32
CA CYS A 397 19.20 -1.01 -7.56
C CYS A 397 19.68 -2.16 -8.47
N LEU A 398 18.99 -2.41 -9.59
CA LEU A 398 19.37 -3.47 -10.54
C LEU A 398 20.67 -3.18 -11.31
N PHE A 399 21.15 -1.93 -11.29
CA PHE A 399 22.32 -1.47 -12.03
C PHE A 399 23.57 -1.27 -11.17
N ASP A 400 23.46 -1.54 -9.88
CA ASP A 400 24.63 -1.51 -9.01
C ASP A 400 25.57 -2.67 -9.38
N HIS A 401 26.83 -2.34 -9.67
CA HIS A 401 27.82 -3.29 -10.20
C HIS A 401 28.16 -4.42 -9.21
N HIS A 402 27.77 -4.29 -7.94
CA HIS A 402 27.90 -5.33 -6.93
C HIS A 402 26.62 -6.19 -6.92
N GLY A 403 26.45 -7.03 -7.94
CA GLY A 403 25.38 -8.03 -7.92
C GLY A 403 25.53 -8.99 -6.73
N HIS A 404 24.42 -9.59 -6.28
CA HIS A 404 24.42 -10.54 -5.15
C HIS A 404 24.23 -11.99 -5.60
N TYR A 405 24.11 -12.22 -6.91
CA TYR A 405 23.88 -13.54 -7.48
C TYR A 405 25.18 -14.09 -8.05
N PHE A 406 25.57 -15.27 -7.59
CA PHE A 406 26.79 -15.92 -8.05
C PHE A 406 26.51 -17.37 -8.39
N HIS A 407 27.08 -17.87 -9.48
CA HIS A 407 26.96 -19.26 -9.87
C HIS A 407 28.16 -19.69 -10.71
N MET A 408 28.65 -20.92 -10.50
CA MET A 408 29.82 -21.47 -11.20
C MET A 408 29.66 -21.55 -12.72
N ALA A 409 28.41 -21.63 -13.20
CA ALA A 409 28.11 -21.67 -14.64
C ALA A 409 28.23 -20.29 -15.31
N TYR A 410 28.21 -19.19 -14.54
CA TYR A 410 28.47 -17.84 -15.04
C TYR A 410 29.96 -17.53 -14.99
N ASP A 411 30.56 -17.76 -13.82
CA ASP A 411 32.00 -17.62 -13.57
C ASP A 411 32.46 -18.83 -12.75
N GLU A 412 33.35 -19.64 -13.32
CA GLU A 412 33.88 -20.87 -12.71
C GLU A 412 34.49 -20.60 -11.33
N HIS A 413 35.07 -19.41 -11.13
CA HIS A 413 35.69 -19.02 -9.87
C HIS A 413 34.74 -18.27 -8.92
N VAL A 414 33.50 -17.99 -9.35
CA VAL A 414 32.46 -17.37 -8.53
C VAL A 414 32.92 -16.01 -7.94
N ARG A 415 33.72 -15.27 -8.71
CA ARG A 415 34.25 -13.94 -8.39
C ARG A 415 33.36 -12.84 -8.94
N GLU A 416 32.75 -13.08 -10.09
CA GLU A 416 31.84 -12.15 -10.74
C GLU A 416 30.39 -12.47 -10.43
N ALA A 417 29.63 -11.43 -10.11
CA ALA A 417 28.19 -11.55 -9.93
C ALA A 417 27.49 -11.62 -11.30
N ILE A 418 26.43 -12.41 -11.37
CA ILE A 418 25.54 -12.52 -12.52
C ILE A 418 24.84 -11.17 -12.72
N PRO A 419 24.97 -10.53 -13.89
CA PRO A 419 24.26 -9.30 -14.19
C PRO A 419 22.74 -9.49 -14.16
N CYS A 420 21.99 -8.50 -13.65
CA CYS A 420 20.53 -8.59 -13.54
C CYS A 420 19.84 -8.82 -14.89
N HIS A 421 20.38 -8.31 -16.00
CA HIS A 421 19.83 -8.55 -17.35
C HIS A 421 19.93 -10.03 -17.79
N ARG A 422 20.75 -10.85 -17.14
CA ARG A 422 20.85 -12.30 -17.35
C ARG A 422 19.97 -13.12 -16.40
N ILE A 423 19.12 -12.46 -15.62
CA ILE A 423 18.22 -13.13 -14.68
C ILE A 423 16.79 -13.02 -15.20
N ASN A 424 16.13 -14.16 -15.38
CA ASN A 424 14.80 -14.27 -16.01
C ASN A 424 13.74 -13.40 -15.31
N LEU A 425 13.84 -13.18 -14.01
CA LEU A 425 12.92 -12.32 -13.26
C LEU A 425 12.99 -10.85 -13.70
N PHE A 426 14.20 -10.32 -13.96
CA PHE A 426 14.44 -8.90 -14.23
C PHE A 426 14.55 -8.58 -15.73
N GLU A 427 14.88 -9.58 -16.54
CA GLU A 427 15.05 -9.41 -17.98
C GLU A 427 13.88 -8.69 -18.66
N PRO A 428 12.60 -9.02 -18.40
CA PRO A 428 11.48 -8.37 -19.08
C PRO A 428 11.41 -6.87 -18.84
N ILE A 429 11.65 -6.42 -17.59
CA ILE A 429 11.58 -5.00 -17.25
C ILE A 429 12.82 -4.23 -17.71
N LEU A 430 14.00 -4.86 -17.61
CA LEU A 430 15.25 -4.28 -18.10
C LEU A 430 15.25 -4.16 -19.62
N ALA A 431 14.77 -5.17 -20.34
CA ALA A 431 14.64 -5.17 -21.79
C ALA A 431 13.59 -4.15 -22.27
N ALA A 432 12.45 -4.03 -21.57
CA ALA A 432 11.44 -3.05 -21.93
C ALA A 432 11.95 -1.61 -21.77
N MET A 433 12.57 -1.28 -20.63
CA MET A 433 13.14 0.06 -20.41
C MET A 433 14.38 0.31 -21.27
N ASN A 434 15.18 -0.74 -21.51
CA ASN A 434 16.41 -0.75 -22.27
C ASN A 434 17.41 0.34 -21.83
N LEU A 435 17.43 0.72 -20.55
CA LEU A 435 18.34 1.75 -20.03
C LEU A 435 19.74 1.18 -19.75
N SER A 436 20.77 2.03 -19.87
CA SER A 436 22.17 1.69 -19.58
C SER A 436 22.80 2.72 -18.65
N THR A 437 23.84 2.32 -17.91
CA THR A 437 24.68 3.21 -17.11
C THR A 437 25.93 3.67 -17.87
N GLN A 438 26.09 3.24 -19.11
CA GLN A 438 27.23 3.62 -19.95
C GLN A 438 27.11 5.09 -20.38
N THR A 439 28.25 5.72 -20.65
CA THR A 439 28.27 7.09 -21.18
C THR A 439 27.78 7.10 -22.63
N ALA A 440 27.31 8.25 -23.12
CA ALA A 440 26.84 8.39 -24.50
C ALA A 440 27.89 7.92 -25.53
N GLU A 441 29.17 8.23 -25.31
CA GLU A 441 30.29 7.79 -26.16
C GLU A 441 30.39 6.26 -26.23
N GLN A 442 30.17 5.56 -25.10
CA GLN A 442 30.21 4.10 -25.05
C GLN A 442 28.98 3.46 -25.69
N GLU A 443 27.81 4.12 -25.60
CA GLU A 443 26.59 3.66 -26.28
C GLU A 443 26.71 3.79 -27.80
N GLU A 444 27.34 4.85 -28.30
CA GLU A 444 27.58 5.04 -29.75
C GLU A 444 28.50 3.94 -30.31
N ASP A 445 29.60 3.64 -29.61
CA ASP A 445 30.50 2.53 -29.98
C ASP A 445 29.78 1.17 -29.93
N ALA A 446 28.86 0.97 -28.98
CA ALA A 446 28.08 -0.27 -28.86
C ALA A 446 26.97 -0.38 -29.92
N ALA A 447 26.39 0.75 -30.36
CA ALA A 447 25.34 0.80 -31.36
C ALA A 447 25.85 0.39 -32.76
N GLU A 448 27.15 0.55 -33.04
CA GLU A 448 27.77 0.05 -34.28
C GLU A 448 27.78 -1.48 -34.38
N ALA A 449 27.58 -2.21 -33.26
CA ALA A 449 27.47 -3.68 -33.25
C ALA A 449 26.13 -4.21 -33.80
N GLY A 450 25.26 -3.31 -34.28
CA GLY A 450 23.95 -3.62 -34.85
C GLY A 450 22.82 -3.42 -33.84
N PRO A 451 21.61 -3.02 -34.29
CA PRO A 451 20.47 -2.88 -33.39
C PRO A 451 20.15 -4.25 -32.82
N ALA A 452 20.26 -4.41 -31.49
CA ALA A 452 19.67 -5.55 -30.81
C ALA A 452 18.19 -5.60 -31.19
N ASP A 453 17.78 -6.69 -31.84
CA ASP A 453 16.54 -6.80 -32.61
C ASP A 453 15.34 -6.17 -31.88
N SER A 454 14.84 -5.07 -32.45
CA SER A 454 13.64 -4.35 -32.00
C SER A 454 12.34 -5.16 -32.18
N GLU A 455 12.43 -6.44 -32.54
CA GLU A 455 11.28 -7.32 -32.80
C GLU A 455 10.53 -7.76 -31.54
N ASN A 456 11.11 -7.56 -30.34
CA ASN A 456 10.40 -7.77 -29.08
C ASN A 456 9.63 -6.51 -28.64
N ALA A 457 8.69 -6.06 -29.46
CA ALA A 457 7.77 -4.98 -29.09
C ALA A 457 6.90 -5.44 -27.90
N CYS A 458 7.26 -5.00 -26.69
CA CYS A 458 6.47 -5.19 -25.49
C CYS A 458 5.20 -4.33 -25.58
N THR A 459 4.01 -4.95 -25.63
CA THR A 459 2.74 -4.19 -25.65
C THR A 459 2.34 -3.73 -24.25
N ALA A 460 3.02 -4.21 -23.21
CA ALA A 460 2.74 -3.80 -21.84
C ALA A 460 3.26 -2.39 -21.56
N SER A 461 2.49 -1.65 -20.76
CA SER A 461 2.97 -0.40 -20.16
C SER A 461 3.97 -0.71 -19.05
N VAL A 462 5.10 0.00 -19.00
CA VAL A 462 6.13 -0.20 -17.97
C VAL A 462 6.36 1.10 -17.22
N VAL A 463 6.30 1.05 -15.89
CA VAL A 463 6.56 2.20 -15.01
C VAL A 463 7.62 1.81 -13.99
N VAL A 464 8.76 2.50 -14.01
CA VAL A 464 9.85 2.23 -13.07
C VAL A 464 10.18 3.47 -12.25
N GLY A 465 10.43 3.31 -10.96
CA GLY A 465 10.91 4.39 -10.09
C GLY A 465 12.32 4.16 -9.58
N THR A 466 13.07 5.23 -9.37
CA THR A 466 14.38 5.17 -8.71
C THR A 466 14.28 5.34 -7.20
N THR A 467 15.34 4.96 -6.49
CA THR A 467 15.50 5.23 -5.05
C THR A 467 16.86 5.85 -4.73
N GLU A 468 16.87 6.75 -3.77
CA GLU A 468 18.08 7.32 -3.16
C GLU A 468 18.20 6.93 -1.67
N SER A 469 17.31 6.04 -1.20
CA SER A 469 17.27 5.63 0.20
C SER A 469 18.25 4.50 0.51
N HIS A 470 18.69 3.76 -0.50
CA HIS A 470 19.63 2.65 -0.39
C HIS A 470 21.03 3.04 -0.86
N ALA A 471 22.00 2.18 -0.56
CA ALA A 471 23.40 2.35 -0.95
C ALA A 471 23.65 2.06 -2.43
N VAL A 472 22.93 2.74 -3.33
CA VAL A 472 23.25 2.79 -4.76
C VAL A 472 24.13 4.00 -5.00
N ARG A 473 25.19 3.86 -5.81
CA ARG A 473 26.06 4.99 -6.15
C ARG A 473 25.22 6.06 -6.86
N ARG A 474 25.32 7.31 -6.39
CA ARG A 474 24.59 8.43 -7.00
C ARG A 474 24.90 8.56 -8.50
N ALA A 475 26.16 8.38 -8.88
CA ALA A 475 26.60 8.37 -10.29
C ALA A 475 25.82 7.37 -11.16
N THR A 476 25.46 6.20 -10.63
CA THR A 476 24.62 5.21 -11.34
C THR A 476 23.22 5.75 -11.59
N THR A 477 22.63 6.43 -10.61
CA THR A 477 21.28 6.99 -10.72
C THR A 477 21.26 8.21 -11.65
N ASP A 478 22.31 9.04 -11.58
CA ASP A 478 22.49 10.19 -12.46
C ASP A 478 22.66 9.72 -13.92
N ALA A 479 23.51 8.70 -14.17
CA ALA A 479 23.71 8.13 -15.51
C ALA A 479 22.43 7.52 -16.10
N LEU A 480 21.64 6.80 -15.30
CA LEU A 480 20.35 6.26 -15.73
C LEU A 480 19.35 7.36 -16.06
N THR A 481 19.34 8.43 -15.27
CA THR A 481 18.43 9.57 -15.49
C THR A 481 18.83 10.31 -16.77
N GLU A 482 20.11 10.54 -17.00
CA GLU A 482 20.62 11.14 -18.24
C GLU A 482 20.29 10.27 -19.47
N CYS A 483 20.47 8.94 -19.38
CA CYS A 483 20.10 8.00 -20.44
C CYS A 483 18.58 8.06 -20.72
N ALA A 484 17.76 8.09 -19.68
CA ALA A 484 16.31 8.19 -19.79
C ALA A 484 15.85 9.52 -20.42
N GLU A 485 16.45 10.65 -20.02
CA GLU A 485 16.17 11.97 -20.59
C GLU A 485 16.58 12.05 -22.05
N ARG A 486 17.76 11.51 -22.42
CA ARG A 486 18.23 11.45 -23.80
C ARG A 486 17.27 10.65 -24.68
N ARG A 487 16.74 9.53 -24.18
CA ARG A 487 15.73 8.72 -24.88
C ARG A 487 14.40 9.43 -25.04
N ALA A 488 13.91 10.06 -23.98
CA ALA A 488 12.67 10.85 -24.04
C ALA A 488 12.79 12.06 -24.98
N ALA A 489 13.99 12.65 -25.12
CA ALA A 489 14.25 13.74 -26.05
C ALA A 489 14.46 13.27 -27.50
N GLY A 490 14.87 12.02 -27.69
CA GLY A 490 15.06 11.41 -29.01
C GLY A 490 13.74 11.21 -29.74
N THR A 491 13.68 11.57 -31.03
CA THR A 491 12.48 11.37 -31.86
C THR A 491 12.20 9.91 -32.20
N ALA A 492 13.10 8.99 -31.83
CA ALA A 492 12.99 7.57 -32.17
C ALA A 492 11.99 6.80 -31.28
N ASP A 493 11.67 7.33 -30.09
CA ASP A 493 10.91 6.60 -29.07
C ASP A 493 9.83 7.48 -28.43
N GLU A 494 8.76 7.75 -29.18
CA GLU A 494 7.63 8.58 -28.73
C GLU A 494 6.91 8.02 -27.48
N ASN A 495 7.13 6.74 -27.15
CA ASN A 495 6.50 6.05 -26.04
C ASN A 495 7.33 6.11 -24.75
N PHE A 496 8.52 6.70 -24.77
CA PHE A 496 9.36 6.83 -23.58
C PHE A 496 9.14 8.17 -22.89
N HIS A 497 8.86 8.15 -21.59
CA HIS A 497 8.53 9.33 -20.81
C HIS A 497 9.35 9.38 -19.52
N VAL A 498 9.85 10.57 -19.21
CA VAL A 498 10.50 10.87 -17.93
C VAL A 498 9.57 11.74 -17.09
N VAL A 499 9.35 11.34 -15.83
CA VAL A 499 8.51 12.06 -14.88
C VAL A 499 9.28 12.30 -13.59
N GLU A 500 9.55 13.57 -13.31
CA GLU A 500 10.11 14.00 -12.03
C GLU A 500 8.99 14.07 -10.96
N VAL A 501 9.29 13.56 -9.76
CA VAL A 501 8.46 13.69 -8.56
C VAL A 501 9.00 14.87 -7.74
N PRO A 502 8.33 16.04 -7.81
CA PRO A 502 8.80 17.22 -7.13
C PRO A 502 8.61 17.10 -5.61
N ARG A 503 9.18 18.05 -4.88
CA ARG A 503 8.81 18.30 -3.47
C ARG A 503 7.34 18.70 -3.38
N PHE A 504 6.75 18.62 -2.19
CA PHE A 504 5.38 19.08 -2.02
C PHE A 504 5.28 20.57 -2.34
N SER A 505 4.25 20.94 -3.09
CA SER A 505 3.84 22.35 -3.18
C SER A 505 3.43 22.84 -1.78
N SER A 506 3.39 24.17 -1.59
CA SER A 506 2.96 24.74 -0.30
C SER A 506 1.58 24.19 0.12
N LEU A 507 0.67 24.09 -0.85
CA LEU A 507 -0.66 23.56 -0.66
C LEU A 507 -0.64 22.04 -0.39
N GLU A 508 0.08 21.24 -1.18
CA GLU A 508 0.24 19.80 -0.89
C GLU A 508 0.76 19.57 0.54
N ALA A 509 1.74 20.37 1.00
CA ALA A 509 2.27 20.29 2.35
C ALA A 509 1.23 20.65 3.41
N ASP A 510 0.43 21.69 3.21
CA ASP A 510 -0.68 22.05 4.11
C ASP A 510 -1.66 20.90 4.27
N HIS A 511 -2.04 20.27 3.16
CA HIS A 511 -3.00 19.17 3.18
C HIS A 511 -2.43 17.89 3.80
N VAL A 512 -1.16 17.60 3.56
CA VAL A 512 -0.47 16.47 4.21
C VAL A 512 -0.38 16.69 5.71
N LEU A 513 0.01 17.89 6.15
CA LEU A 513 0.06 18.22 7.58
C LEU A 513 -1.35 18.20 8.22
N ALA A 514 -2.37 18.68 7.52
CA ALA A 514 -3.76 18.64 8.00
C ALA A 514 -4.24 17.20 8.12
N ASN A 515 -3.82 16.33 7.21
CA ASN A 515 -4.07 14.91 7.30
C ASN A 515 -3.34 14.28 8.49
N PHE A 516 -2.06 14.60 8.71
CA PHE A 516 -1.29 14.14 9.87
C PHE A 516 -1.96 14.54 11.19
N GLU A 517 -2.39 15.80 11.34
CA GLU A 517 -3.16 16.23 12.50
C GLU A 517 -4.47 15.44 12.64
N ALA A 518 -5.21 15.25 11.55
CA ALA A 518 -6.49 14.55 11.54
C ALA A 518 -6.38 13.05 11.92
N ILE A 519 -5.23 12.42 11.63
CA ILE A 519 -4.93 11.05 12.03
C ILE A 519 -4.14 10.97 13.35
N GLY A 520 -3.79 12.10 13.97
CA GLY A 520 -3.07 12.15 15.24
C GLY A 520 -1.56 11.88 15.12
N ILE A 521 -1.00 11.99 13.92
CA ILE A 521 0.45 11.96 13.70
C ILE A 521 1.02 13.33 14.03
N GLY A 522 1.89 13.33 15.04
CA GLY A 522 2.68 14.48 15.43
C GLY A 522 2.12 15.25 16.62
N LYS A 523 3.02 15.71 17.49
CA LYS A 523 2.70 16.76 18.44
C LYS A 523 2.81 18.07 17.65
N LEU A 524 1.71 18.62 17.15
CA LEU A 524 1.71 20.06 16.88
C LEU A 524 1.91 20.72 18.26
N ARG A 525 3.15 21.12 18.51
CA ARG A 525 3.79 21.14 19.84
C ARG A 525 3.29 22.27 20.72
N LEU A 526 2.45 23.17 20.20
CA LEU A 526 2.14 24.42 20.85
C LEU A 526 0.78 24.45 21.56
N ASP A 527 -0.20 23.63 21.17
CA ASP A 527 -1.52 23.71 21.79
C ASP A 527 -1.94 22.39 22.45
N ARG A 528 -1.90 22.42 23.78
CA ARG A 528 -2.37 21.39 24.71
C ARG A 528 -3.88 21.15 24.59
N GLY A 529 -4.36 20.62 23.46
CA GLY A 529 -5.72 20.12 23.28
C GLY A 529 -6.61 20.90 22.31
N ASP A 530 -6.19 22.10 21.88
CA ASP A 530 -6.86 22.87 20.84
C ASP A 530 -6.19 22.61 19.48
N THR A 531 -6.78 21.65 18.75
CA THR A 531 -6.39 21.14 17.43
C THR A 531 -6.68 22.15 16.31
N LEU A 532 -6.10 23.34 16.41
CA LEU A 532 -6.11 24.30 15.31
C LEU A 532 -4.68 24.41 14.80
N MET A 533 -4.44 23.96 13.56
CA MET A 533 -3.20 24.22 12.84
C MET A 533 -2.74 25.67 13.05
N ASN A 534 -1.68 25.86 13.82
CA ASN A 534 -1.05 27.15 13.94
C ASN A 534 -0.34 27.45 12.61
N PRO A 535 -0.72 28.50 11.87
CA PRO A 535 -0.10 28.82 10.58
C PRO A 535 1.42 29.01 10.68
N GLN A 536 1.92 29.51 11.83
CA GLN A 536 3.36 29.68 12.06
C GLN A 536 4.08 28.33 12.19
N GLU A 537 3.45 27.34 12.82
CA GLU A 537 4.01 26.00 12.95
C GLU A 537 4.01 25.27 11.61
N VAL A 538 2.93 25.40 10.84
CA VAL A 538 2.84 24.88 9.48
C VAL A 538 3.96 25.44 8.59
N GLU A 539 4.17 26.76 8.59
CA GLU A 539 5.26 27.40 7.86
C GLU A 539 6.66 26.98 8.38
N PHE A 540 6.81 26.81 9.69
CA PHE A 540 8.05 26.26 10.27
C PHE A 540 8.32 24.84 9.79
N LEU A 541 7.33 23.94 9.79
CA LEU A 541 7.46 22.56 9.33
C LEU A 541 7.78 22.50 7.83
N LYS A 542 7.15 23.35 7.01
CA LYS A 542 7.50 23.50 5.59
C LYS A 542 8.95 23.94 5.42
N MET A 543 9.39 24.95 6.17
CA MET A 543 10.77 25.46 6.13
C MET A 543 11.78 24.39 6.56
N ALA A 544 11.54 23.73 7.69
CA ALA A 544 12.44 22.73 8.28
C ALA A 544 12.58 21.48 7.39
N SER A 545 11.47 21.02 6.81
CA SER A 545 11.46 19.87 5.91
C SER A 545 11.92 20.22 4.48
N GLY A 546 11.86 21.50 4.11
CA GLY A 546 11.97 21.96 2.73
C GLY A 546 10.86 21.39 1.84
N SER A 547 9.69 21.09 2.42
CA SER A 547 8.55 20.41 1.79
C SER A 547 8.88 19.03 1.18
N VAL A 548 9.92 18.35 1.69
CA VAL A 548 10.22 16.97 1.30
C VAL A 548 9.38 16.04 2.16
N GLY A 549 8.54 15.20 1.55
CA GLY A 549 7.53 14.41 2.26
C GLY A 549 8.07 13.60 3.43
N GLN A 550 9.16 12.85 3.25
CA GLN A 550 9.77 12.11 4.37
C GLN A 550 10.23 13.05 5.50
N LYS A 551 10.89 14.15 5.16
CA LYS A 551 11.39 15.10 6.17
C LYS A 551 10.24 15.83 6.88
N LEU A 552 9.11 16.02 6.18
CA LEU A 552 7.90 16.61 6.71
C LEU A 552 7.26 15.68 7.75
N LEU A 553 7.16 14.39 7.44
CA LEU A 553 6.73 13.36 8.40
C LEU A 553 7.67 13.29 9.60
N ASP A 554 8.99 13.17 9.36
CA ASP A 554 10.00 13.11 10.42
C ASP A 554 9.93 14.34 11.34
N ALA A 555 9.79 15.54 10.77
CA ALA A 555 9.68 16.79 11.52
C ALA A 555 8.35 16.92 12.29
N SER A 556 7.29 16.26 11.82
CA SER A 556 5.99 16.25 12.52
C SER A 556 5.99 15.29 13.71
N ILE A 557 6.74 14.18 13.62
CA ILE A 557 6.83 13.18 14.69
C ILE A 557 7.77 13.62 15.83
N LEU A 558 8.85 14.33 15.51
CA LEU A 558 9.86 14.80 16.47
C LEU A 558 9.27 15.79 17.48
#